data_AF-V9H729-F1
#
_entry.id   AF-V9H729-F1
#
_cell.length_a   1.000
_cell.length_b   1.000
_cell.length_c   1.000
_cell.angle_alpha   90.00
_cell.angle_beta   90.00
_cell.angle_gamma   90.00
#
_symmetry.space_group_name_H-M   'P 1'
#
loop_
_entity.id
_entity.type
_entity.pdbx_description
1 polymer ?
#
loop_
_entity_poly.entity_id
_entity_poly.type
_entity_poly.pdbx_seq_one_letter_code
_entity_poly.pdbx_strand_id
1 'polypeptide(L)'
;MDVKKEYERIKSLFDGVDEQQLNLIDGALWECARLRVELNDLHEIVISSGLIKVHPQNSTLQKELPVSKLIVKTRANYLNYISKLSNLLGKNITDEDDDLGDYE
;
A
#
# COMPACT_ATOMS: atom_id res chain seq x y z
N MET A 1 9.03 8.03 7.60
CA MET A 1 7.88 8.92 7.87
C MET A 1 7.14 8.36 9.08
N ASP A 2 6.73 9.20 10.03
CA ASP A 2 6.04 8.72 11.24
C ASP A 2 4.59 8.29 10.94
N VAL A 3 4.12 7.20 11.54
CA VAL A 3 2.76 6.65 11.33
C VAL A 3 1.67 7.68 11.66
N LYS A 4 1.82 8.46 12.73
CA LYS A 4 0.86 9.51 13.08
C LYS A 4 0.80 10.58 12.00
N LYS A 5 1.95 11.01 11.47
CA LYS A 5 1.99 12.00 10.37
C LYS A 5 1.31 11.46 9.11
N GLU A 6 1.48 10.18 8.82
CA GLU A 6 0.82 9.54 7.68
C GLU A 6 -0.68 9.37 7.89
N TYR A 7 -1.11 9.03 9.12
CA TYR A 7 -2.52 9.00 9.48
C TYR A 7 -3.19 10.36 9.24
N GLU A 8 -2.59 11.46 9.72
CA GLU A 8 -3.16 12.80 9.51
C GLU A 8 -3.20 13.16 8.01
N ARG A 9 -2.16 12.78 7.25
CA ARG A 9 -2.13 12.99 5.79
C ARG A 9 -3.24 12.21 5.06
N ILE A 10 -3.47 10.95 5.43
CA ILE A 10 -4.52 10.13 4.82
C ILE A 10 -5.89 10.68 5.22
N LYS A 11 -6.09 11.04 6.50
CA LYS A 11 -7.33 11.62 7.00
C LYS A 11 -7.70 12.90 6.26
N SER A 12 -6.72 13.78 5.98
CA SER A 12 -6.98 15.03 5.24
C SER A 12 -7.40 14.82 3.79
N LEU A 13 -7.17 13.63 3.20
CA LEU A 13 -7.71 13.31 1.85
C LEU A 13 -9.24 13.22 1.86
N PHE A 14 -9.83 13.04 3.03
CA PHE A 14 -11.26 12.87 3.25
C PHE A 14 -11.90 14.09 3.93
N ASP A 15 -11.28 15.27 3.79
CA ASP A 15 -11.86 16.53 4.25
C ASP A 15 -13.26 16.74 3.63
N GLY A 16 -14.20 17.16 4.48
CA GLY A 16 -15.62 17.35 4.11
C GLY A 16 -16.50 16.11 4.26
N VAL A 17 -15.95 14.96 4.64
CA VAL A 17 -16.73 13.77 5.04
C VAL A 17 -17.28 13.96 6.45
N ASP A 18 -18.45 13.36 6.71
CA ASP A 18 -19.09 13.37 8.02
C ASP A 18 -18.19 12.80 9.13
N GLU A 19 -18.16 13.47 10.28
CA GLU A 19 -17.26 13.13 11.39
C GLU A 19 -17.63 11.78 12.04
N GLN A 20 -18.93 11.43 12.11
CA GLN A 20 -19.34 10.12 12.64
C GLN A 20 -18.88 9.00 11.72
N GLN A 21 -18.95 9.22 10.40
CA GLN A 21 -18.43 8.28 9.41
C GLN A 21 -16.92 8.10 9.53
N LEU A 22 -16.15 9.19 9.70
CA LEU A 22 -14.69 9.12 9.92
C LEU A 22 -14.35 8.40 11.23
N ASN A 23 -15.08 8.67 12.31
CA ASN A 23 -14.89 8.01 13.60
C ASN A 23 -15.15 6.49 13.52
N LEU A 24 -16.15 6.06 12.74
CA LEU A 24 -16.48 4.64 12.54
C LEU A 24 -15.32 3.87 11.89
N ILE A 25 -14.57 4.51 11.01
CA ILE A 25 -13.49 3.89 10.22
C ILE A 25 -12.08 4.28 10.70
N ASP A 26 -11.95 4.96 11.83
CA ASP A 26 -10.68 5.50 12.33
C ASP A 26 -9.58 4.43 12.39
N GLY A 27 -9.93 3.22 12.85
CA GLY A 27 -9.00 2.10 12.88
C GLY A 27 -8.48 1.70 11.49
N ALA A 28 -9.29 1.81 10.45
CA ALA A 28 -8.88 1.53 9.06
C ALA A 28 -7.97 2.63 8.50
N LEU A 29 -8.20 3.90 8.87
CA LEU A 29 -7.29 5.00 8.54
C LEU A 29 -5.91 4.78 9.17
N TRP A 30 -5.86 4.40 10.45
CA TRP A 30 -4.61 4.04 11.13
C TRP A 30 -3.89 2.87 10.47
N GLU A 31 -4.63 1.82 10.11
CA GLU A 31 -4.02 0.64 9.48
C GLU A 31 -3.47 0.97 8.09
N CYS A 32 -4.19 1.77 7.30
CA CYS A 32 -3.70 2.27 6.02
C CYS A 32 -2.40 3.07 6.18
N ALA A 33 -2.31 3.91 7.23
CA ALA A 33 -1.10 4.66 7.53
C ALA A 33 0.08 3.77 7.93
N ARG A 34 -0.14 2.75 8.76
CA ARG A 34 0.89 1.77 9.13
C ARG A 34 1.41 1.04 7.91
N LEU A 35 0.51 0.54 7.06
CA LEU A 35 0.85 -0.15 5.81
C LEU A 35 1.66 0.74 4.87
N ARG A 36 1.33 2.04 4.78
CA ARG A 36 2.08 2.99 3.95
C ARG A 36 3.50 3.21 4.46
N VAL A 37 3.68 3.34 5.77
CA VAL A 37 5.00 3.51 6.40
C VAL A 37 5.81 2.24 6.27
N GLU A 38 5.24 1.07 6.61
CA GLU A 38 5.89 -0.23 6.44
C GLU A 38 6.31 -0.45 4.98
N LEU A 39 5.46 -0.06 4.02
CA LEU A 39 5.80 -0.16 2.61
C LEU A 39 7.03 0.69 2.24
N ASN A 40 7.16 1.91 2.76
CA ASN A 40 8.38 2.71 2.56
C ASN A 40 9.61 2.01 3.13
N ASP A 41 9.52 1.47 4.34
CA ASP A 41 10.63 0.82 5.00
C ASP A 41 11.06 -0.45 4.22
N LEU A 42 10.10 -1.24 3.73
CA LEU A 42 10.36 -2.39 2.86
C LEU A 42 11.00 -1.97 1.54
N HIS A 43 10.63 -0.82 0.99
CA HIS A 43 11.26 -0.29 -0.22
C HIS A 43 12.74 0.06 0.00
N GLU A 44 13.11 0.64 1.15
CA GLU A 44 14.52 0.89 1.50
C GLU A 44 15.31 -0.41 1.63
N ILE A 45 14.71 -1.46 2.19
CA ILE A 45 15.32 -2.80 2.23
C ILE A 45 15.53 -3.31 0.80
N VAL A 46 14.53 -3.22 -0.07
CA VAL A 46 14.64 -3.66 -1.46
C VAL A 46 15.71 -2.90 -2.23
N ILE A 47 15.87 -1.58 -2.01
CA ILE A 47 16.94 -0.78 -2.63
C ILE A 47 18.31 -1.31 -2.23
N SER A 48 18.49 -1.67 -0.96
CA SER A 48 19.79 -2.12 -0.44
C SER A 48 20.10 -3.60 -0.73
N SER A 49 19.10 -4.49 -0.68
CA SER A 49 19.31 -5.93 -0.81
C SER A 49 18.93 -6.51 -2.17
N GLY A 50 18.11 -5.81 -2.94
CA GLY A 50 17.34 -6.38 -4.05
C GLY A 50 16.23 -7.31 -3.57
N LEU A 51 15.50 -7.90 -4.52
CA LEU A 51 14.45 -8.91 -4.27
C LEU A 51 14.98 -10.35 -4.39
N ILE A 52 16.06 -10.52 -5.15
CA ILE A 52 16.69 -11.80 -5.45
C ILE A 52 18.19 -11.62 -5.26
N LYS A 53 18.81 -12.54 -4.52
CA LYS A 53 20.26 -12.67 -4.47
C LYS A 53 20.74 -13.35 -5.75
N VAL A 54 21.42 -12.59 -6.60
CA VAL A 54 21.93 -13.07 -7.89
C VAL A 54 23.35 -13.63 -7.70
N HIS A 55 23.56 -14.87 -8.13
CA HIS A 55 24.91 -15.45 -8.18
C HIS A 55 25.62 -14.93 -9.44
N PRO A 56 26.84 -14.38 -9.35
CA PRO A 56 27.41 -13.58 -10.43
C PRO A 56 27.79 -14.38 -11.69
N GLN A 57 28.01 -15.71 -11.59
CA GLN A 57 28.38 -16.57 -12.72
C GLN A 57 27.42 -17.73 -13.00
N ASN A 58 26.41 -17.95 -12.16
CA ASN A 58 25.54 -19.13 -12.31
C ASN A 58 24.09 -18.75 -12.03
N SER A 59 23.33 -18.53 -13.10
CA SER A 59 21.94 -18.10 -13.02
C SER A 59 21.01 -19.11 -12.34
N THR A 60 21.39 -20.38 -12.22
CA THR A 60 20.57 -21.40 -11.55
C THR A 60 20.67 -21.35 -10.01
N LEU A 61 21.61 -20.59 -9.46
CA LEU A 61 21.84 -20.45 -8.02
C LEU A 61 21.21 -19.18 -7.41
N GLN A 62 20.29 -18.55 -8.12
CA GLN A 62 19.55 -17.40 -7.60
C GLN A 62 18.68 -17.80 -6.40
N LYS A 63 18.60 -16.90 -5.40
CA LYS A 63 17.78 -17.12 -4.22
C LYS A 63 16.86 -15.93 -3.98
N GLU A 64 15.58 -16.20 -3.86
CA GLU A 64 14.60 -15.21 -3.43
C GLU A 64 14.91 -14.73 -2.00
N LEU A 65 14.78 -13.43 -1.75
CA LEU A 65 14.96 -12.84 -0.42
C LEU A 65 13.62 -12.68 0.30
N PRO A 66 13.52 -12.83 1.64
CA PRO A 66 12.25 -12.76 2.37
C PRO A 66 11.41 -11.50 2.10
N VAL A 67 12.09 -10.37 1.84
CA VAL A 67 11.44 -9.09 1.53
C VAL A 67 10.59 -9.14 0.26
N SER A 68 10.87 -10.04 -0.70
CA SER A 68 10.13 -10.15 -1.95
C SER A 68 8.66 -10.48 -1.74
N LYS A 69 8.35 -11.38 -0.80
CA LYS A 69 6.98 -11.80 -0.50
C LYS A 69 6.27 -10.80 0.39
N LEU A 70 7.01 -10.27 1.36
CA LEU A 70 6.45 -9.32 2.31
C LEU A 70 6.03 -8.02 1.60
N ILE A 71 6.90 -7.45 0.76
CA ILE A 71 6.58 -6.20 0.04
C ILE A 71 5.38 -6.35 -0.89
N VAL A 72 5.24 -7.51 -1.57
CA VAL A 72 4.09 -7.78 -2.44
C VAL A 72 2.79 -7.84 -1.62
N LYS A 73 2.80 -8.54 -0.48
CA LYS A 73 1.64 -8.63 0.41
C LYS A 73 1.27 -7.27 1.01
N THR A 74 2.25 -6.50 1.49
CA THR A 74 2.02 -5.17 2.06
C THR A 74 1.48 -4.19 1.00
N ARG A 75 1.98 -4.25 -0.24
CA ARG A 75 1.42 -3.47 -1.37
C ARG A 75 -0.04 -3.81 -1.63
N ALA A 76 -0.37 -5.09 -1.76
CA ALA A 76 -1.73 -5.53 -2.03
C ALA A 76 -2.69 -5.09 -0.90
N ASN A 77 -2.25 -5.23 0.36
CA ASN A 77 -3.03 -4.78 1.51
C ASN A 77 -3.23 -3.26 1.49
N TYR A 78 -2.17 -2.47 1.27
CA TYR A 78 -2.28 -1.01 1.22
C TYR A 78 -3.28 -0.56 0.13
N LEU A 79 -3.17 -1.11 -1.08
CA LEU A 79 -4.08 -0.80 -2.19
C LEU A 79 -5.53 -1.18 -1.85
N ASN A 80 -5.74 -2.34 -1.22
CA ASN A 80 -7.08 -2.78 -0.80
C ASN A 80 -7.70 -1.83 0.24
N TYR A 81 -6.94 -1.44 1.26
CA TYR A 81 -7.41 -0.53 2.30
C TYR A 81 -7.71 0.87 1.75
N ILE A 82 -6.80 1.46 0.97
CA ILE A 82 -7.01 2.81 0.44
C ILE A 82 -8.17 2.86 -0.56
N SER A 83 -8.34 1.82 -1.39
CA SER A 83 -9.51 1.70 -2.29
C SER A 83 -10.81 1.57 -1.50
N LYS A 84 -10.87 0.71 -0.47
CA LYS A 84 -12.05 0.60 0.40
C LYS A 84 -12.38 1.92 1.09
N LEU A 85 -11.40 2.64 1.62
CA LEU A 85 -11.58 3.95 2.24
C LEU A 85 -12.11 4.97 1.22
N SER A 86 -11.51 5.05 0.03
CA SER A 86 -11.96 5.90 -1.08
C SER A 86 -13.43 5.64 -1.44
N ASN A 87 -13.80 4.37 -1.60
CA ASN A 87 -15.15 3.97 -1.99
C ASN A 87 -16.17 4.27 -0.89
N LEU A 88 -15.84 3.97 0.37
CA LEU A 88 -16.74 4.20 1.50
C LEU A 88 -17.03 5.70 1.69
N LEU A 89 -16.04 6.54 1.44
CA LEU A 89 -16.07 7.97 1.73
C LEU A 89 -16.45 8.83 0.51
N GLY A 90 -16.86 8.20 -0.60
CA GLY A 90 -17.31 8.91 -1.80
C GLY A 90 -16.23 9.73 -2.49
N LYS A 91 -14.95 9.35 -2.30
CA LYS A 91 -13.80 9.94 -2.99
C LYS A 91 -13.27 9.01 -4.08
N ASN A 92 -14.16 8.26 -4.72
CA ASN A 92 -13.83 7.37 -5.83
C ASN A 92 -12.95 8.10 -6.84
N ILE A 93 -11.72 7.61 -7.00
CA ILE A 93 -10.78 8.10 -8.02
C ILE A 93 -11.10 7.47 -9.39
N THR A 94 -11.97 6.45 -9.41
CA THR A 94 -12.39 5.72 -10.60
C THR A 94 -13.82 6.08 -10.99
N ASP A 95 -13.95 7.05 -11.89
CA ASP A 95 -15.06 7.10 -12.85
C ASP A 95 -14.57 6.96 -14.32
N GLU A 96 -13.27 6.79 -14.60
CA GLU A 96 -12.79 6.77 -16.01
C GLU A 96 -11.80 5.66 -16.45
N ASP A 97 -11.18 4.86 -15.58
CA ASP A 97 -10.07 3.95 -16.00
C ASP A 97 -10.19 2.49 -15.52
N ASP A 98 -11.38 1.89 -15.59
CA ASP A 98 -11.52 0.41 -15.46
C ASP A 98 -12.03 -0.24 -16.75
N ASP A 99 -11.68 0.35 -17.91
CA ASP A 99 -11.68 -0.35 -19.21
C ASP A 99 -10.34 -1.08 -19.39
N LEU A 100 -9.97 -1.89 -18.40
CA LEU A 100 -9.01 -2.97 -18.60
C LEU A 100 -9.80 -4.15 -19.14
N GLY A 101 -10.18 -4.01 -20.42
CA GLY A 101 -10.78 -5.08 -21.21
C GLY A 101 -10.02 -6.38 -21.00
N ASP A 102 -10.79 -7.41 -20.68
CA ASP A 102 -10.37 -8.80 -20.63
C ASP A 102 -9.46 -9.11 -21.83
N TYR A 103 -8.16 -9.24 -21.58
CA TYR A 103 -7.29 -9.93 -22.52
C TYR A 103 -7.35 -11.42 -22.19
N GLU A 104 -8.08 -12.15 -23.04
CA GLU A 104 -8.06 -13.61 -23.21
C GLU A 104 -6.64 -14.20 -23.25
#